data_AF-A0A9E0C4F3-F1
#
_entry.id   AF-A0A9E0C4F3-F1
#
_cell.length_a   1.000
_cell.length_b   1.000
_cell.length_c   1.000
_cell.angle_alpha   90.00
_cell.angle_beta   90.00
_cell.angle_gamma   90.00
#
_symmetry.space_group_name_H-M   'P 1'
#
loop_
_entity.id
_entity.type
_entity.pdbx_description
1 polymer ?
#
loop_
_entity_poly.entity_id
_entity_poly.type
_entity_poly.pdbx_seq_one_letter_code
_entity_poly.pdbx_strand_id
1 'polypeptide(L)'
;MTFKNNWETTDQQFQISAQTIKAMVALALPKAKVASHKIISAGCANLNIKINLVNELHPFILRIYIRDKGAAFREQKLAALIKPSVPIPEIYFVGDEDDFRFAITEYMPGVSLRDLLLKHSKNNIQNIMYQAGQILASIQMYQFPKAGFFDADLKVSQPLTKQSYITFARECLTHSTVLEKMGEETVDKITSLLEKHGSLFPDENQTHLVHADYDPANILVDKIEGQWKVTAILDWEFAHSGSTLSDIANMLRYAHHMPPIFEDSFLQGLQQSGVILPENWRYRIDLLNLLSLLNCLVRCSPKEHPNRCADICDLISNILSNLQSRS
;
A
#
# COMPACT_ATOMS: atom_id res chain seq x y z
N MET A 1 13.75 8.68 8.46
CA MET A 1 13.22 7.59 9.33
C MET A 1 13.17 6.30 8.51
N THR A 2 12.80 5.14 9.08
CA THR A 2 12.71 3.88 8.30
C THR A 2 11.31 3.29 8.39
N PHE A 3 10.76 2.89 7.25
CA PHE A 3 9.43 2.26 7.13
C PHE A 3 8.29 3.01 7.85
N LYS A 4 8.29 4.35 7.78
CA LYS A 4 7.22 5.17 8.36
C LYS A 4 7.03 4.97 9.88
N ASN A 5 8.02 4.39 10.59
CA ASN A 5 7.85 3.93 11.98
C ASN A 5 7.50 5.05 12.98
N ASN A 6 7.95 6.28 12.69
CA ASN A 6 7.73 7.44 13.55
C ASN A 6 6.74 8.43 12.93
N TRP A 7 6.00 8.03 11.89
CA TRP A 7 4.94 8.87 11.37
C TRP A 7 3.86 9.02 12.44
N GLU A 8 3.35 10.24 12.57
CA GLU A 8 2.25 10.54 13.47
C GLU A 8 1.05 9.66 13.13
N THR A 9 0.42 9.14 14.18
CA THR A 9 -0.91 8.55 14.08
C THR A 9 -1.87 9.65 13.67
N THR A 10 -2.75 9.35 12.71
CA THR A 10 -3.87 10.24 12.44
C THR A 10 -4.81 10.13 13.63
N ASP A 11 -4.69 11.07 14.58
CA ASP A 11 -5.52 11.17 15.78
C ASP A 11 -6.97 11.61 15.47
N GLN A 12 -7.48 11.27 14.29
CA GLN A 12 -8.92 11.19 14.11
C GLN A 12 -9.40 9.99 14.93
N GLN A 13 -9.66 10.23 16.21
CA GLN A 13 -10.46 9.37 17.07
C GLN A 13 -11.87 9.33 16.47
N PHE A 14 -12.04 8.56 15.40
CA PHE A 14 -13.35 8.20 14.90
C PHE A 14 -13.97 7.31 15.98
N GLN A 15 -14.78 7.92 16.83
CA GLN A 15 -15.46 7.20 17.91
C GLN A 15 -16.69 6.53 17.32
N ILE A 16 -16.60 5.22 17.13
CA ILE A 16 -17.76 4.39 16.81
C ILE A 16 -18.33 3.80 18.10
N SER A 17 -19.65 3.88 18.26
CA SER A 17 -20.31 3.34 19.43
C SER A 17 -20.29 1.80 19.43
N ALA A 18 -20.23 1.21 20.62
CA ALA A 18 -20.36 -0.25 20.76
C ALA A 18 -21.72 -0.77 20.24
N GLN A 19 -22.75 0.08 20.23
CA GLN A 19 -24.06 -0.26 19.67
C GLN A 19 -24.00 -0.37 18.14
N THR A 20 -23.38 0.60 17.47
CA THR A 20 -23.19 0.60 16.02
C THR A 20 -22.35 -0.61 15.58
N ILE A 21 -21.26 -0.94 16.29
CA ILE A 21 -20.46 -2.16 16.03
C ILE A 21 -21.34 -3.41 16.12
N LYS A 22 -22.17 -3.53 17.16
CA LYS A 22 -23.06 -4.69 17.33
C LYS A 22 -24.10 -4.78 16.22
N ALA A 23 -24.65 -3.65 15.76
CA ALA A 23 -25.61 -3.60 14.67
C ALA A 23 -24.98 -4.03 13.33
N MET A 24 -23.79 -3.52 13.01
CA MET A 24 -23.00 -3.96 11.84
C MET A 24 -22.75 -5.47 11.85
N VAL A 25 -22.32 -6.02 13.00
CA VAL A 25 -22.10 -7.47 13.13
C VAL A 25 -23.40 -8.25 13.01
N ALA A 26 -24.51 -7.76 13.55
CA ALA A 26 -25.82 -8.41 13.44
C ALA A 26 -26.35 -8.41 12.00
N LEU A 27 -26.08 -7.37 11.21
CA LEU A 27 -26.42 -7.35 9.78
C LEU A 27 -25.64 -8.42 9.00
N ALA A 28 -24.33 -8.49 9.22
CA ALA A 28 -23.46 -9.41 8.48
C ALA A 28 -23.59 -10.87 8.95
N LEU A 29 -23.76 -11.06 10.26
CA LEU A 29 -23.77 -12.36 10.95
C LEU A 29 -24.94 -12.42 11.94
N PRO A 30 -26.20 -12.62 11.49
CA PRO A 30 -27.41 -12.45 12.32
C PRO A 30 -27.51 -13.33 13.56
N LYS A 31 -26.79 -14.46 13.58
CA LYS A 31 -26.77 -15.41 14.72
C LYS A 31 -25.59 -15.19 15.66
N ALA A 32 -24.64 -14.32 15.29
CA ALA A 32 -23.44 -14.08 16.07
C ALA A 32 -23.69 -13.07 17.19
N LYS A 33 -22.91 -13.21 18.27
CA LYS A 33 -22.86 -12.23 19.37
C LYS A 33 -21.43 -11.77 19.58
N VAL A 34 -21.23 -10.46 19.61
CA VAL A 34 -19.91 -9.85 19.88
C VAL A 34 -19.56 -10.08 21.36
N ALA A 35 -18.48 -10.82 21.61
CA ALA A 35 -17.90 -11.02 22.94
C ALA A 35 -17.02 -9.82 23.35
N SER A 36 -16.17 -9.36 22.43
CA SER A 36 -15.32 -8.18 22.63
C SER A 36 -14.90 -7.59 21.29
N HIS A 37 -14.49 -6.32 21.31
CA HIS A 37 -13.91 -5.65 20.15
C HIS A 37 -12.72 -4.79 20.57
N LYS A 38 -11.74 -4.63 19.67
CA LYS A 38 -10.56 -3.78 19.88
C LYS A 38 -10.19 -3.11 18.57
N ILE A 39 -10.00 -1.79 18.59
CA ILE A 39 -9.41 -1.05 17.47
C ILE A 39 -7.94 -1.49 17.34
N ILE A 40 -7.56 -2.03 16.18
CA ILE A 40 -6.20 -2.56 15.94
C ILE A 40 -5.34 -1.62 15.10
N SER A 41 -5.97 -0.81 14.27
CA SER A 41 -5.33 0.15 13.40
C SER A 41 -6.34 1.24 13.09
N ALA A 42 -6.12 2.42 13.65
CA ALA A 42 -6.63 3.66 13.08
C ALA A 42 -5.59 4.08 12.03
N GLY A 43 -5.54 3.32 10.93
CA GLY A 43 -4.74 3.71 9.77
C GLY A 43 -5.21 5.07 9.26
N CYS A 44 -4.40 5.71 8.42
CA CYS A 44 -4.68 7.08 7.95
C CYS A 44 -5.99 7.25 7.15
N ALA A 45 -6.68 6.15 6.78
CA ALA A 45 -7.81 6.17 5.85
C ALA A 45 -9.06 5.39 6.30
N ASN A 46 -8.90 4.22 6.92
CA ASN A 46 -10.00 3.32 7.28
C ASN A 46 -9.81 2.78 8.72
N LEU A 47 -10.91 2.53 9.42
CA LEU A 47 -10.90 2.02 10.79
C LEU A 47 -10.99 0.49 10.77
N ASN A 48 -10.01 -0.19 11.39
CA ASN A 48 -10.01 -1.65 11.50
C ASN A 48 -10.21 -2.06 12.97
N ILE A 49 -11.26 -2.85 13.21
CA ILE A 49 -11.68 -3.30 14.53
C ILE A 49 -11.63 -4.83 14.56
N LYS A 50 -10.78 -5.38 15.41
CA LYS A 50 -10.78 -6.82 15.69
C LYS A 50 -11.99 -7.16 16.54
N ILE A 51 -12.84 -8.06 16.06
CA ILE A 51 -14.03 -8.53 16.77
C ILE A 51 -13.88 -10.00 17.15
N ASN A 52 -14.17 -10.32 18.41
CA ASN A 52 -14.27 -11.70 18.89
C ASN A 52 -15.75 -12.04 19.11
N LEU A 53 -16.20 -13.18 18.61
CA LEU A 53 -17.59 -13.64 18.77
C LEU A 53 -17.66 -14.76 19.81
N VAL A 54 -18.79 -14.87 20.52
CA VAL A 54 -18.95 -15.78 21.69
C VAL A 54 -18.74 -17.26 21.37
N ASN A 55 -19.00 -17.69 20.13
CA ASN A 55 -18.92 -19.10 19.70
C ASN A 55 -17.97 -19.33 18.52
N GLU A 56 -17.10 -18.37 18.24
CA GLU A 56 -16.11 -18.47 17.15
C GLU A 56 -14.72 -18.57 17.76
N LEU A 57 -13.95 -19.56 17.30
CA LEU A 57 -12.57 -19.75 17.76
C LEU A 57 -11.66 -18.61 17.26
N HIS A 58 -11.92 -18.16 16.04
CA HIS A 58 -11.10 -17.15 15.37
C HIS A 58 -11.82 -15.81 15.33
N PRO A 59 -11.09 -14.70 15.54
CA PRO A 59 -11.64 -13.37 15.41
C PRO A 59 -11.91 -13.01 13.94
N PHE A 60 -12.64 -11.93 13.74
CA PHE A 60 -12.83 -11.27 12.44
C PHE A 60 -12.31 -9.84 12.51
N ILE A 61 -12.16 -9.19 11.36
CA ILE A 61 -11.96 -7.75 11.27
C ILE A 61 -13.25 -7.10 10.76
N LEU A 62 -13.76 -6.15 11.52
CA LEU A 62 -14.73 -5.17 11.06
C LEU A 62 -13.96 -3.97 10.53
N ARG A 63 -14.01 -3.75 9.22
CA ARG A 63 -13.36 -2.63 8.53
C ARG A 63 -14.40 -1.59 8.14
N ILE A 64 -14.16 -0.32 8.47
CA ILE A 64 -15.05 0.80 8.16
C ILE A 64 -14.34 1.72 7.16
N TYR A 65 -15.02 1.97 6.05
CA TYR A 65 -14.48 2.71 4.91
C TYR A 65 -14.86 4.19 5.04
N ILE A 66 -13.88 5.01 5.43
CA ILE A 66 -14.11 6.44 5.74
C ILE A 66 -13.78 7.29 4.51
N ARG A 67 -12.61 7.07 3.90
CA ARG A 67 -12.12 7.90 2.78
C ARG A 67 -12.83 7.61 1.46
N ASP A 68 -13.01 6.34 1.14
CA ASP A 68 -13.67 5.88 -0.09
C ASP A 68 -14.58 4.70 0.22
N LYS A 69 -15.88 4.97 0.37
CA LYS A 69 -16.90 3.93 0.60
C LYS A 69 -16.99 2.93 -0.56
N GLY A 70 -16.62 3.32 -1.78
CA GLY A 70 -16.60 2.44 -2.95
C GLY A 70 -15.51 1.36 -2.86
N ALA A 71 -14.44 1.62 -2.10
CA ALA A 71 -13.33 0.67 -1.94
C ALA A 71 -13.77 -0.68 -1.36
N ALA A 72 -14.81 -0.71 -0.52
CA ALA A 72 -15.31 -1.96 0.08
C ALA A 72 -15.69 -3.02 -0.96
N PHE A 73 -16.41 -2.62 -2.02
CA PHE A 73 -16.81 -3.54 -3.09
C PHE A 73 -15.63 -3.93 -3.98
N ARG A 74 -14.70 -2.98 -4.22
CA ARG A 74 -13.48 -3.26 -4.99
C ARG A 74 -12.61 -4.28 -4.29
N GLU A 75 -12.30 -4.05 -3.01
CA GLU A 75 -11.53 -4.97 -2.19
C GLU A 75 -12.22 -6.35 -2.13
N GLN A 76 -13.54 -6.41 -1.96
CA GLN A 76 -14.26 -7.69 -1.91
C GLN A 76 -14.14 -8.49 -3.21
N LYS A 77 -14.39 -7.85 -4.37
CA LYS A 77 -14.24 -8.52 -5.66
C LYS A 77 -12.80 -8.91 -5.94
N LEU A 78 -11.85 -8.07 -5.54
CA LEU A 78 -10.44 -8.33 -5.75
C LEU A 78 -9.97 -9.50 -4.91
N ALA A 79 -10.37 -9.57 -3.64
CA ALA A 79 -10.13 -10.71 -2.77
C ALA A 79 -10.63 -12.01 -3.39
N ALA A 80 -11.89 -12.04 -3.86
CA ALA A 80 -12.43 -13.22 -4.53
C ALA A 80 -11.64 -13.61 -5.79
N LEU A 81 -11.16 -12.62 -6.57
CA LEU A 81 -10.40 -12.86 -7.81
C LEU A 81 -9.02 -13.47 -7.55
N ILE A 82 -8.27 -12.95 -6.55
CA ILE A 82 -6.84 -13.25 -6.41
C ILE A 82 -6.49 -14.22 -5.27
N LYS A 83 -7.44 -14.53 -4.38
CA LYS A 83 -7.28 -15.48 -3.26
C LYS A 83 -6.62 -16.82 -3.65
N PRO A 84 -6.86 -17.41 -4.83
CA PRO A 84 -6.23 -18.67 -5.21
C PRO A 84 -4.69 -18.62 -5.30
N SER A 85 -4.10 -17.44 -5.55
CA SER A 85 -2.65 -17.31 -5.76
C SER A 85 -1.97 -16.29 -4.84
N VAL A 86 -2.75 -15.47 -4.12
CA VAL A 86 -2.23 -14.41 -3.25
C VAL A 86 -2.83 -14.59 -1.86
N PRO A 87 -2.01 -14.55 -0.78
CA PRO A 87 -2.54 -14.58 0.57
C PRO A 87 -3.22 -13.24 0.90
N ILE A 88 -4.49 -13.10 0.52
CA ILE A 88 -5.32 -11.91 0.77
C ILE A 88 -6.44 -12.28 1.77
N PRO A 89 -6.85 -11.40 2.70
CA PRO A 89 -8.02 -11.66 3.54
C PRO A 89 -9.29 -11.79 2.69
N GLU A 90 -10.13 -12.79 2.98
CA GLU A 90 -11.47 -12.84 2.40
C GLU A 90 -12.37 -11.74 2.97
N ILE A 91 -13.27 -11.20 2.14
CA ILE A 91 -14.29 -10.23 2.57
C ILE A 91 -15.66 -10.90 2.50
N TYR A 92 -16.12 -11.36 3.66
CA TYR A 92 -17.34 -12.15 3.80
C TYR A 92 -18.61 -11.33 3.58
N PHE A 93 -18.59 -10.05 3.93
CA PHE A 93 -19.75 -9.19 3.86
C PHE A 93 -19.34 -7.74 3.65
N VAL A 94 -20.12 -7.00 2.85
CA VAL A 94 -20.07 -5.54 2.73
C VAL A 94 -21.48 -5.02 2.93
N GLY A 95 -21.64 -4.01 3.79
CA GLY A 95 -22.94 -3.40 4.03
C GLY A 95 -22.84 -1.98 4.56
N ASP A 96 -24.01 -1.40 4.79
CA ASP A 96 -24.18 -0.06 5.30
C ASP A 96 -24.96 -0.14 6.62
N GLU A 97 -24.49 0.59 7.64
CA GLU A 97 -25.18 0.79 8.93
C GLU A 97 -24.99 2.24 9.35
N ASP A 98 -26.09 2.95 9.62
CA ASP A 98 -26.12 4.41 9.73
C ASP A 98 -25.45 5.06 8.51
N ASP A 99 -24.48 5.96 8.72
CA ASP A 99 -23.70 6.61 7.66
C ASP A 99 -22.44 5.82 7.26
N PHE A 100 -22.23 4.63 7.80
CA PHE A 100 -20.99 3.87 7.67
C PHE A 100 -21.10 2.73 6.66
N ARG A 101 -20.22 2.77 5.67
CA ARG A 101 -19.90 1.60 4.85
C ARG A 101 -18.90 0.73 5.61
N PHE A 102 -19.20 -0.55 5.77
CA PHE A 102 -18.33 -1.48 6.47
C PHE A 102 -18.21 -2.82 5.75
N ALA A 103 -17.21 -3.60 6.16
CA ALA A 103 -17.03 -4.98 5.76
C ALA A 103 -16.67 -5.88 6.96
N ILE A 104 -17.11 -7.14 6.91
CA ILE A 104 -16.58 -8.21 7.76
C ILE A 104 -15.56 -8.98 6.95
N THR A 105 -14.32 -8.98 7.42
CA THR A 105 -13.18 -9.57 6.72
C THR A 105 -12.52 -10.66 7.58
N GLU A 106 -11.86 -11.59 6.91
CA GLU A 106 -11.01 -12.60 7.52
C GLU A 106 -9.93 -11.94 8.39
N TYR A 107 -9.71 -12.51 9.58
CA TYR A 107 -8.57 -12.15 10.40
C TYR A 107 -7.35 -12.95 9.96
N MET A 108 -6.30 -12.23 9.58
CA MET A 108 -5.02 -12.84 9.23
C MET A 108 -4.04 -12.77 10.41
N PRO A 109 -3.47 -13.91 10.87
CA PRO A 109 -2.50 -13.92 11.95
C PRO A 109 -1.13 -13.41 11.49
N GLY A 110 -0.35 -12.90 12.43
CA GLY A 110 1.04 -12.48 12.22
C GLY A 110 1.35 -11.08 12.75
N VAL A 111 2.61 -10.69 12.59
CA VAL A 111 3.12 -9.32 12.79
C VAL A 111 3.41 -8.69 11.44
N SER A 112 3.47 -7.36 11.35
CA SER A 112 3.85 -6.74 10.08
C SER A 112 5.31 -7.07 9.73
N LEU A 113 5.60 -7.19 8.43
CA LEU A 113 6.95 -7.38 7.93
C LEU A 113 7.82 -6.19 8.35
N ARG A 114 7.28 -4.98 8.34
CA ARG A 114 7.94 -3.79 8.92
C ARG A 114 8.45 -4.06 10.34
N ASP A 115 7.56 -4.48 11.24
CA ASP A 115 7.94 -4.67 12.65
C ASP A 115 8.96 -5.80 12.80
N LEU A 116 8.92 -6.82 11.92
CA LEU A 116 9.94 -7.86 11.87
C LEU A 116 11.31 -7.31 11.43
N LEU A 117 11.34 -6.44 10.42
CA LEU A 117 12.56 -5.84 9.87
C LEU A 117 13.20 -4.83 10.85
N LEU A 118 12.39 -4.07 11.58
CA LEU A 118 12.86 -3.09 12.56
C LEU A 118 13.42 -3.71 13.84
N LYS A 119 13.08 -4.96 14.16
CA LYS A 119 13.57 -5.64 15.38
C LYS A 119 15.06 -6.03 15.35
N HIS A 120 15.78 -5.78 14.26
CA HIS A 120 17.24 -6.03 14.11
C HIS A 120 17.74 -7.41 14.57
N SER A 121 16.87 -8.41 14.70
CA SER A 121 17.28 -9.76 15.08
C SER A 121 17.81 -10.51 13.86
N LYS A 122 18.54 -11.63 14.10
CA LYS A 122 19.01 -12.59 13.08
C LYS A 122 17.86 -13.34 12.38
N ASN A 123 16.78 -12.63 12.06
CA ASN A 123 15.68 -13.16 11.28
C ASN A 123 16.20 -13.46 9.88
N ASN A 124 15.69 -14.52 9.27
CA ASN A 124 16.01 -14.86 7.89
C ASN A 124 15.29 -13.89 6.94
N ILE A 125 15.77 -12.64 6.87
CA ILE A 125 15.28 -11.58 5.97
C ILE A 125 15.27 -12.10 4.54
N GLN A 126 16.30 -12.85 4.15
CA GLN A 126 16.43 -13.45 2.82
C GLN A 126 15.19 -14.25 2.43
N ASN A 127 14.78 -15.23 3.26
CA ASN A 127 13.63 -16.08 2.96
C ASN A 127 12.31 -15.30 2.82
N ILE A 128 12.09 -14.29 3.67
CA ILE A 128 10.85 -13.51 3.65
C ILE A 128 10.81 -12.52 2.50
N MET A 129 11.92 -11.84 2.21
CA MET A 129 11.99 -10.93 1.07
C MET A 129 11.88 -11.69 -0.25
N TYR A 130 12.48 -12.88 -0.33
CA TYR A 130 12.27 -13.78 -1.47
C TYR A 130 10.80 -14.14 -1.65
N GLN A 131 10.10 -14.56 -0.60
CA GLN A 131 8.64 -14.82 -0.65
C GLN A 131 7.84 -13.57 -1.07
N ALA A 132 8.18 -12.39 -0.54
CA ALA A 132 7.53 -11.14 -0.94
C ALA A 132 7.71 -10.84 -2.44
N GLY A 133 8.86 -11.20 -3.02
CA GLY A 133 9.08 -11.12 -4.46
C GLY A 133 8.22 -12.11 -5.26
N GLN A 134 8.11 -13.36 -4.79
CA GLN A 134 7.27 -14.38 -5.43
C GLN A 134 5.77 -14.04 -5.40
N ILE A 135 5.29 -13.50 -4.27
CA ILE A 135 3.90 -13.08 -4.13
C ILE A 135 3.63 -11.91 -5.06
N LEU A 136 4.54 -10.93 -5.14
CA LEU A 136 4.36 -9.81 -6.06
C LEU A 136 4.34 -10.29 -7.52
N ALA A 137 5.19 -11.25 -7.90
CA ALA A 137 5.11 -11.86 -9.23
C ALA A 137 3.73 -12.51 -9.49
N SER A 138 3.15 -13.18 -8.48
CA SER A 138 1.82 -13.78 -8.58
C SER A 138 0.70 -12.74 -8.75
N ILE A 139 0.80 -11.57 -8.07
CA ILE A 139 -0.11 -10.44 -8.26
C ILE A 139 -0.03 -9.92 -9.69
N GLN A 140 1.18 -9.81 -10.23
CA GLN A 140 1.42 -9.28 -11.58
C GLN A 140 0.88 -10.18 -12.70
N MET A 141 0.51 -11.44 -12.42
CA MET A 141 -0.12 -12.31 -13.43
C MET A 141 -1.55 -11.91 -13.78
N TYR A 142 -2.21 -11.12 -12.93
CA TYR A 142 -3.55 -10.61 -13.21
C TYR A 142 -3.46 -9.39 -14.12
N GLN A 143 -4.12 -9.45 -15.28
CA GLN A 143 -4.17 -8.36 -16.24
C GLN A 143 -5.61 -7.93 -16.49
N PHE A 144 -5.76 -6.64 -16.81
CA PHE A 144 -7.04 -6.03 -17.16
C PHE A 144 -7.00 -5.50 -18.60
N PRO A 145 -8.15 -5.23 -19.23
CA PRO A 145 -8.18 -4.79 -20.62
C PRO A 145 -7.54 -3.41 -20.88
N LYS A 146 -7.41 -2.56 -19.86
CA LYS A 146 -6.92 -1.18 -19.95
C LYS A 146 -6.20 -0.81 -18.67
N ALA A 147 -5.24 0.12 -18.75
CA ALA A 147 -4.65 0.75 -17.58
C ALA A 147 -5.62 1.78 -16.98
N GLY A 148 -5.73 1.82 -15.65
CA GLY A 148 -6.53 2.81 -14.94
C GLY A 148 -7.13 2.35 -13.62
N PHE A 149 -7.83 3.27 -12.95
CA PHE A 149 -8.49 3.02 -11.67
C PHE A 149 -9.79 2.25 -11.84
N PHE A 150 -10.01 1.31 -10.92
CA PHE A 150 -11.19 0.47 -10.89
C PHE A 150 -12.42 1.20 -10.33
N ASP A 151 -13.59 0.90 -10.90
CA ASP A 151 -14.88 1.09 -10.23
C ASP A 151 -15.19 -0.08 -9.27
N ALA A 152 -16.37 -0.04 -8.65
CA ALA A 152 -16.86 -1.07 -7.72
C ALA A 152 -16.96 -2.49 -8.32
N ASP A 153 -16.92 -2.62 -9.66
CA ASP A 153 -17.01 -3.88 -10.40
C ASP A 153 -15.66 -4.36 -10.94
N LEU A 154 -14.54 -3.73 -10.53
CA LEU A 154 -13.19 -3.95 -11.08
C LEU A 154 -13.07 -3.64 -12.57
N LYS A 155 -13.94 -2.78 -13.11
CA LYS A 155 -13.78 -2.24 -14.46
C LYS A 155 -13.01 -0.94 -14.38
N VAL A 156 -12.14 -0.70 -15.36
CA VAL A 156 -11.42 0.57 -15.44
C VAL A 156 -12.37 1.68 -15.83
N SER A 157 -12.60 2.61 -14.89
CA SER A 157 -13.49 3.76 -15.06
C SER A 157 -12.72 5.06 -15.34
N GLN A 158 -11.47 5.13 -14.88
CA GLN A 158 -10.59 6.28 -15.08
C GLN A 158 -9.27 5.80 -15.70
N PRO A 159 -9.11 5.93 -17.04
CA PRO A 159 -7.90 5.48 -17.71
C PRO A 159 -6.64 6.20 -17.23
N LEU A 160 -5.55 5.45 -17.09
CA LEU A 160 -4.22 5.99 -16.82
C LEU A 160 -3.39 5.97 -18.10
N THR A 161 -2.80 7.11 -18.41
CA THR A 161 -1.85 7.27 -19.53
C THR A 161 -0.55 7.83 -19.00
N LYS A 162 0.51 7.78 -19.81
CA LYS A 162 1.77 8.46 -19.50
C LYS A 162 1.58 9.94 -19.16
N GLN A 163 0.71 10.61 -19.92
CA GLN A 163 0.41 12.03 -19.70
C GLN A 163 -0.31 12.25 -18.36
N SER A 164 -1.10 11.28 -17.87
CA SER A 164 -1.73 11.34 -16.55
C SER A 164 -0.69 11.46 -15.44
N TYR A 165 0.38 10.66 -15.48
CA TYR A 165 1.48 10.72 -14.51
C TYR A 165 2.20 12.07 -14.53
N ILE A 166 2.55 12.56 -15.72
CA ILE A 166 3.26 13.83 -15.89
C ILE A 166 2.41 15.02 -15.42
N THR A 167 1.13 15.02 -15.78
CA THR A 167 0.19 16.10 -15.39
C THR A 167 0.02 16.12 -13.88
N PHE A 168 -0.21 14.96 -13.27
CA PHE A 168 -0.35 14.85 -11.82
C PHE A 168 0.92 15.26 -11.06
N ALA A 169 2.11 14.92 -11.58
CA ALA A 169 3.38 15.35 -11.01
C ALA A 169 3.50 16.89 -10.98
N ARG A 170 3.15 17.54 -12.11
CA ARG A 170 3.15 19.01 -12.23
C ARG A 170 2.16 19.66 -11.28
N GLU A 171 0.95 19.11 -11.16
CA GLU A 171 -0.05 19.59 -10.21
C GLU A 171 0.48 19.53 -8.76
N CYS A 172 1.11 18.41 -8.37
CA CYS A 172 1.70 18.28 -7.03
C CYS A 172 2.79 19.34 -6.78
N LEU A 173 3.64 19.63 -7.76
CA LEU A 173 4.71 20.63 -7.63
C LEU A 173 4.20 22.06 -7.45
N THR A 174 2.98 22.36 -7.92
CA THR A 174 2.35 23.68 -7.71
C THR A 174 1.65 23.81 -6.35
N HIS A 175 1.54 22.72 -5.60
CA HIS A 175 0.83 22.73 -4.32
C HIS A 175 1.62 23.49 -3.24
N SER A 176 0.93 24.32 -2.46
CA SER A 176 1.55 25.19 -1.46
C SER A 176 2.42 24.44 -0.44
N THR A 177 1.95 23.30 0.06
CA THR A 177 2.73 22.45 0.98
C THR A 177 4.04 21.95 0.36
N VAL A 178 4.01 21.60 -0.93
CA VAL A 178 5.20 21.10 -1.63
C VAL A 178 6.20 22.24 -1.82
N LEU A 179 5.73 23.40 -2.27
CA LEU A 179 6.55 24.61 -2.40
C LEU A 179 7.18 25.02 -1.06
N GLU A 180 6.39 25.03 0.02
CA GLU A 180 6.86 25.37 1.37
C GLU A 180 7.96 24.42 1.86
N LYS A 181 7.80 23.11 1.63
CA LYS A 181 8.70 22.09 2.21
C LYS A 181 9.92 21.77 1.37
N MET A 182 9.81 21.87 0.05
CA MET A 182 10.91 21.55 -0.86
C MET A 182 11.74 22.78 -1.23
N GLY A 183 11.13 23.98 -1.19
CA GLY A 183 11.72 25.21 -1.71
C GLY A 183 11.75 25.26 -3.24
N GLU A 184 11.80 26.48 -3.80
CA GLU A 184 11.76 26.72 -5.24
C GLU A 184 12.86 25.98 -6.01
N GLU A 185 14.10 26.02 -5.51
CA GLU A 185 15.25 25.37 -6.16
C GLU A 185 15.03 23.85 -6.35
N THR A 186 14.49 23.17 -5.34
CA THR A 186 14.24 21.72 -5.43
C THR A 186 13.06 21.42 -6.35
N VAL A 187 12.03 22.26 -6.34
CA VAL A 187 10.88 22.15 -7.24
C VAL A 187 11.31 22.34 -8.70
N ASP A 188 12.18 23.30 -8.99
CA ASP A 188 12.74 23.52 -10.34
C ASP A 188 13.60 22.34 -10.80
N LYS A 189 14.40 21.76 -9.89
CA LYS A 189 15.16 20.53 -10.17
C LYS A 189 14.24 19.36 -10.53
N ILE A 190 13.18 19.14 -9.75
CA ILE A 190 12.20 18.07 -10.03
C ILE A 190 11.49 18.35 -11.36
N THR A 191 11.09 19.59 -11.62
CA THR A 191 10.45 20.00 -12.88
C THR A 191 11.34 19.68 -14.08
N SER A 192 12.61 20.06 -14.02
CA SER A 192 13.60 19.77 -15.07
C SER A 192 13.81 18.27 -15.28
N LEU A 193 13.83 17.48 -14.19
CA LEU A 193 13.90 16.02 -14.26
C LEU A 193 12.67 15.41 -14.95
N LEU A 194 11.47 15.89 -14.63
CA LEU A 194 10.23 15.43 -15.25
C LEU A 194 10.16 15.77 -16.75
N GLU A 195 10.68 16.94 -17.16
CA GLU A 195 10.77 17.32 -18.57
C GLU A 195 11.73 16.42 -19.33
N LYS A 196 12.91 16.15 -18.76
CA LYS A 196 13.94 15.31 -19.39
C LYS A 196 13.56 13.82 -19.43
N HIS A 197 12.90 13.33 -18.38
CA HIS A 197 12.72 11.88 -18.16
C HIS A 197 11.27 11.42 -18.07
N GLY A 198 10.28 12.30 -18.25
CA GLY A 198 8.85 11.95 -18.17
C GLY A 198 8.43 10.86 -19.16
N SER A 199 9.17 10.66 -20.26
CA SER A 199 8.95 9.57 -21.21
C SER A 199 9.10 8.16 -20.60
N LEU A 200 9.79 8.05 -19.45
CA LEU A 200 10.02 6.82 -18.70
C LEU A 200 8.87 6.44 -17.76
N PHE A 201 7.88 7.31 -17.55
CA PHE A 201 6.66 6.92 -16.84
C PHE A 201 5.91 5.80 -17.58
N PRO A 202 5.13 4.97 -16.86
CA PRO A 202 4.23 4.00 -17.46
C PRO A 202 3.33 4.60 -18.53
N ASP A 203 3.02 3.82 -19.57
CA ASP A 203 1.99 4.14 -20.56
C ASP A 203 0.75 3.26 -20.38
N GLU A 204 -0.27 3.53 -21.19
CA GLU A 204 -1.57 2.86 -21.19
C GLU A 204 -1.52 1.36 -21.52
N ASN A 205 -0.39 0.83 -21.99
CA ASN A 205 -0.21 -0.59 -22.24
C ASN A 205 0.16 -1.37 -20.97
N GLN A 206 0.44 -0.67 -19.87
CA GLN A 206 0.74 -1.29 -18.58
C GLN A 206 -0.57 -1.66 -17.87
N THR A 207 -1.04 -2.90 -18.01
CA THR A 207 -2.38 -3.30 -17.57
C THR A 207 -2.41 -4.36 -16.47
N HIS A 208 -1.32 -4.53 -15.73
CA HIS A 208 -1.23 -5.51 -14.66
C HIS A 208 -1.93 -5.02 -13.39
N LEU A 209 -2.37 -5.93 -12.53
CA LEU A 209 -2.82 -5.58 -11.19
C LEU A 209 -1.66 -4.96 -10.40
N VAL A 210 -1.91 -3.79 -9.84
CA VAL A 210 -0.99 -3.06 -8.97
C VAL A 210 -1.65 -2.92 -7.60
N HIS A 211 -0.95 -3.30 -6.54
CA HIS A 211 -1.41 -3.09 -5.16
C HIS A 211 -1.41 -1.60 -4.79
N ALA A 212 -0.40 -0.88 -5.28
CA ALA A 212 -0.16 0.56 -5.11
C ALA A 212 0.28 1.01 -3.70
N ASP A 213 0.30 0.09 -2.74
CA ASP A 213 0.89 0.26 -1.41
C ASP A 213 1.56 -1.04 -0.90
N TYR A 214 2.30 -1.72 -1.80
CA TYR A 214 3.05 -2.95 -1.47
C TYR A 214 4.29 -2.65 -0.60
N ASP A 215 4.01 -2.21 0.62
CA ASP A 215 4.98 -1.77 1.64
C ASP A 215 5.09 -2.83 2.75
N PRO A 216 6.27 -3.00 3.38
CA PRO A 216 6.43 -3.91 4.53
C PRO A 216 5.40 -3.74 5.66
N ALA A 217 4.81 -2.56 5.85
CA ALA A 217 3.77 -2.34 6.84
C ALA A 217 2.44 -3.08 6.51
N ASN A 218 2.19 -3.34 5.23
CA ASN A 218 0.96 -3.98 4.72
C ASN A 218 1.13 -5.48 4.46
N ILE A 219 2.27 -6.06 4.81
CA ILE A 219 2.54 -7.49 4.69
C ILE A 219 2.58 -8.10 6.08
N LEU A 220 1.79 -9.15 6.33
CA LEU A 220 1.89 -9.93 7.56
C LEU A 220 2.79 -11.13 7.38
N VAL A 221 3.53 -11.43 8.43
CA VAL A 221 4.40 -12.59 8.54
C VAL A 221 4.19 -13.29 9.87
N ASP A 222 4.28 -14.61 9.86
CA ASP A 222 4.20 -15.44 11.06
C ASP A 222 5.18 -16.61 11.00
N LYS A 223 5.50 -17.19 12.16
CA LYS A 223 6.41 -18.31 12.29
C LYS A 223 5.63 -19.63 12.24
N ILE A 224 5.59 -20.23 11.05
CA ILE A 224 4.90 -21.50 10.78
C ILE A 224 5.97 -22.59 10.68
N GLU A 225 5.85 -23.63 11.52
CA GLU A 225 6.79 -24.77 11.56
C GLU A 225 8.25 -24.33 11.74
N GLY A 226 8.46 -23.29 12.56
CA GLY A 226 9.79 -22.75 12.85
C GLY A 226 10.34 -21.79 11.79
N GLN A 227 9.65 -21.59 10.67
CA GLN A 227 10.07 -20.69 9.59
C GLN A 227 9.15 -19.48 9.46
N TRP A 228 9.73 -18.30 9.21
CA TRP A 228 8.94 -17.13 8.86
C TRP A 228 8.31 -17.35 7.47
N LYS A 229 6.99 -17.17 7.38
CA LYS A 229 6.22 -17.21 6.14
C LYS A 229 5.36 -15.95 6.02
N VAL A 230 5.13 -15.48 4.79
CA VAL A 230 4.13 -14.43 4.54
C VAL A 230 2.74 -15.02 4.72
N THR A 231 1.93 -14.41 5.58
CA THR A 231 0.57 -14.87 5.88
C THR A 231 -0.50 -14.02 5.23
N ALA A 232 -0.24 -12.74 4.95
CA ALA A 232 -1.19 -11.87 4.26
C ALA A 232 -0.56 -10.68 3.56
N ILE A 233 -1.21 -10.22 2.48
CA ILE A 233 -1.05 -8.91 1.85
C ILE A 233 -2.35 -8.13 2.13
N LEU A 234 -2.22 -7.00 2.84
CA LEU A 234 -3.33 -6.20 3.35
C LEU A 234 -3.47 -4.87 2.59
N ASP A 235 -4.62 -4.23 2.76
CA ASP A 235 -4.89 -2.84 2.36
C ASP A 235 -4.84 -2.58 0.83
N TRP A 236 -5.83 -3.14 0.13
CA TRP A 236 -5.96 -3.08 -1.32
C TRP A 236 -6.78 -1.88 -1.82
N GLU A 237 -7.02 -0.87 -0.99
CA GLU A 237 -7.94 0.24 -1.31
C GLU A 237 -7.53 1.06 -2.54
N PHE A 238 -6.22 1.07 -2.86
CA PHE A 238 -5.61 1.78 -3.98
C PHE A 238 -5.35 0.91 -5.21
N ALA A 239 -5.81 -0.34 -5.20
CA ALA A 239 -5.56 -1.27 -6.27
C ALA A 239 -6.10 -0.73 -7.61
N HIS A 240 -5.30 -0.87 -8.66
CA HIS A 240 -5.64 -0.42 -10.01
C HIS A 240 -4.93 -1.27 -11.06
N SER A 241 -5.28 -1.06 -12.34
CA SER A 241 -4.55 -1.64 -13.45
C SER A 241 -3.45 -0.68 -13.91
N GLY A 242 -2.19 -1.12 -13.91
CA GLY A 242 -1.05 -0.23 -14.16
C GLY A 242 0.27 -0.95 -14.33
N SER A 243 1.36 -0.22 -14.08
CA SER A 243 2.71 -0.79 -14.13
C SER A 243 3.08 -1.48 -12.83
N THR A 244 3.60 -2.69 -12.99
CA THR A 244 4.17 -3.53 -11.93
C THR A 244 5.32 -2.86 -11.18
N LEU A 245 6.00 -1.89 -11.81
CA LEU A 245 7.09 -1.13 -11.20
C LEU A 245 6.62 -0.28 -10.01
N SER A 246 5.34 0.07 -9.92
CA SER A 246 4.80 0.84 -8.80
C SER A 246 4.96 0.10 -7.46
N ASP A 247 4.71 -1.21 -7.45
CA ASP A 247 4.83 -2.01 -6.22
C ASP A 247 6.29 -2.34 -5.88
N ILE A 248 7.15 -2.48 -6.89
CA ILE A 248 8.60 -2.58 -6.69
C ILE A 248 9.14 -1.27 -6.10
N ALA A 249 8.67 -0.12 -6.59
CA ALA A 249 9.04 1.20 -6.05
C ALA A 249 8.65 1.35 -4.58
N ASN A 250 7.43 0.93 -4.20
CA ASN A 250 6.96 0.93 -2.82
C ASN A 250 7.83 0.04 -1.91
N MET A 251 8.09 -1.21 -2.30
CA MET A 251 8.90 -2.14 -1.50
C MET A 251 10.33 -1.63 -1.27
N LEU A 252 10.96 -1.10 -2.33
CA LEU A 252 12.38 -0.71 -2.31
C LEU A 252 12.62 0.72 -1.83
N ARG A 253 11.57 1.48 -1.49
CA ARG A 253 11.68 2.89 -1.08
C ARG A 253 12.70 3.14 0.04
N TYR A 254 12.77 2.23 1.02
CA TYR A 254 13.71 2.31 2.14
C TYR A 254 14.89 1.34 2.01
N ALA A 255 15.17 0.78 0.83
CA ALA A 255 16.26 -0.19 0.65
C ALA A 255 17.63 0.36 1.09
N HIS A 256 17.86 1.66 0.95
CA HIS A 256 19.08 2.36 1.41
C HIS A 256 19.30 2.34 2.93
N HIS A 257 18.27 2.03 3.73
CA HIS A 257 18.39 1.81 5.18
C HIS A 257 18.53 0.33 5.57
N MET A 258 18.56 -0.57 4.59
CA MET A 258 18.54 -2.02 4.79
C MET A 258 19.85 -2.67 4.31
N PRO A 259 20.23 -3.84 4.85
CA PRO A 259 21.33 -4.62 4.29
C PRO A 259 21.00 -5.03 2.84
N PRO A 260 22.01 -5.17 1.95
CA PRO A 260 21.79 -5.52 0.53
C PRO A 260 20.89 -6.74 0.30
N ILE A 261 20.97 -7.72 1.21
CA ILE A 261 20.14 -8.94 1.17
C ILE A 261 18.63 -8.66 1.14
N PHE A 262 18.17 -7.49 1.62
CA PHE A 262 16.76 -7.07 1.53
C PHE A 262 16.32 -6.91 0.08
N GLU A 263 17.07 -6.13 -0.71
CA GLU A 263 16.77 -5.90 -2.12
C GLU A 263 17.11 -7.14 -2.94
N ASP A 264 18.29 -7.72 -2.74
CA ASP A 264 18.78 -8.86 -3.54
C ASP A 264 17.81 -10.04 -3.49
N SER A 265 17.32 -10.39 -2.29
CA SER A 265 16.40 -11.52 -2.13
C SER A 265 15.02 -11.24 -2.72
N PHE A 266 14.53 -10.00 -2.59
CA PHE A 266 13.25 -9.59 -3.19
C PHE A 266 13.29 -9.65 -4.71
N LEU A 267 14.34 -9.09 -5.32
CA LEU A 267 14.56 -9.15 -6.76
C LEU A 267 14.76 -10.59 -7.24
N GLN A 268 15.49 -11.41 -6.48
CA GLN A 268 15.65 -12.83 -6.78
C GLN A 268 14.29 -13.55 -6.81
N GLY A 269 13.42 -13.30 -5.83
CA GLY A 269 12.08 -13.88 -5.79
C GLY A 269 11.20 -13.49 -6.98
N LEU A 270 11.26 -12.23 -7.40
CA LEU A 270 10.58 -11.73 -8.60
C LEU A 270 11.09 -12.42 -9.87
N GLN A 271 12.41 -12.39 -10.09
CA GLN A 271 13.03 -12.88 -11.32
C GLN A 271 12.89 -14.39 -11.48
N GLN A 272 13.06 -15.17 -10.39
CA GLN A 272 12.87 -16.62 -10.42
C GLN A 272 11.41 -17.02 -10.62
N SER A 273 10.47 -16.10 -10.37
CA SER A 273 9.04 -16.28 -10.65
C SER A 273 8.64 -15.76 -12.05
N GLY A 274 9.60 -15.42 -12.90
CA GLY A 274 9.36 -15.04 -14.31
C GLY A 274 9.21 -13.55 -14.58
N VAL A 275 9.38 -12.68 -13.57
CA VAL A 275 9.31 -11.22 -13.77
C VAL A 275 10.59 -10.72 -14.46
N ILE A 276 10.42 -10.10 -15.62
CA ILE A 276 11.52 -9.45 -16.36
C ILE A 276 11.46 -7.95 -16.09
N LEU A 277 12.49 -7.42 -15.42
CA LEU A 277 12.59 -5.98 -15.19
C LEU A 277 13.04 -5.27 -16.48
N PRO A 278 12.35 -4.20 -16.90
CA PRO A 278 12.74 -3.47 -18.10
C PRO A 278 14.10 -2.77 -17.92
N GLU A 279 14.69 -2.37 -19.04
CA GLU A 279 15.85 -1.48 -18.99
C GLU A 279 15.54 -0.21 -18.20
N ASN A 280 16.55 0.28 -17.48
CA ASN A 280 16.45 1.47 -16.64
C ASN A 280 15.34 1.38 -15.56
N TRP A 281 14.92 0.17 -15.14
CA TRP A 281 13.87 0.01 -14.13
C TRP A 281 14.16 0.77 -12.84
N ARG A 282 15.43 0.88 -12.42
CA ARG A 282 15.85 1.68 -11.26
C ARG A 282 15.49 3.16 -11.41
N TYR A 283 15.70 3.72 -12.60
CA TYR A 283 15.32 5.10 -12.90
C TYR A 283 13.79 5.27 -12.90
N ARG A 284 13.07 4.28 -13.44
CA ARG A 284 11.60 4.29 -13.49
C ARG A 284 10.98 4.21 -12.09
N ILE A 285 11.49 3.35 -11.21
CA ILE A 285 10.96 3.26 -9.83
C ILE A 285 11.26 4.52 -9.02
N ASP A 286 12.37 5.20 -9.28
CA ASP A 286 12.69 6.47 -8.63
C ASP A 286 11.73 7.59 -9.07
N LEU A 287 11.38 7.67 -10.36
CA LEU A 287 10.34 8.58 -10.84
C LEU A 287 8.96 8.27 -10.23
N LEU A 288 8.60 7.00 -10.11
CA LEU A 288 7.35 6.57 -9.47
C LEU A 288 7.32 6.88 -7.97
N ASN A 289 8.44 6.66 -7.27
CA ASN A 289 8.57 7.04 -5.86
C ASN A 289 8.48 8.55 -5.69
N LEU A 290 9.14 9.34 -6.55
CA LEU A 290 9.06 10.80 -6.52
C LEU A 290 7.60 11.27 -6.65
N LEU A 291 6.85 10.74 -7.61
CA LEU A 291 5.44 11.04 -7.79
C LEU A 291 4.60 10.67 -6.56
N SER A 292 4.79 9.46 -6.02
CA SER A 292 4.07 8.99 -4.83
C SER A 292 4.36 9.87 -3.61
N LEU A 293 5.62 10.25 -3.40
CA LEU A 293 6.05 11.07 -2.28
C LEU A 293 5.57 12.51 -2.40
N LEU A 294 5.56 13.10 -3.60
CA LEU A 294 4.94 14.40 -3.85
C LEU A 294 3.44 14.38 -3.49
N ASN A 295 2.70 13.36 -3.92
CA ASN A 295 1.29 13.20 -3.53
C ASN A 295 1.11 13.00 -2.01
N CYS A 296 2.00 12.25 -1.35
CA CYS A 296 1.98 12.14 0.12
C CYS A 296 2.21 13.51 0.78
N LEU A 297 3.08 14.35 0.22
CA LEU A 297 3.37 15.69 0.74
C LEU A 297 2.20 16.66 0.54
N VAL A 298 1.52 16.59 -0.62
CA VAL A 298 0.26 17.31 -0.88
C VAL A 298 -0.79 17.01 0.21
N ARG A 299 -0.87 15.76 0.65
CA ARG A 299 -1.81 15.29 1.68
C ARG A 299 -1.26 15.41 3.11
N CYS A 300 -0.01 15.83 3.28
CA CYS A 300 0.58 16.06 4.59
C CYS A 300 0.13 17.42 5.10
N SER A 301 -0.27 17.48 6.37
CA SER A 301 -0.40 18.74 7.11
C SER A 301 0.89 18.95 7.89
N PRO A 302 1.78 19.87 7.50
CA PRO A 302 3.09 20.03 8.14
C PRO A 302 3.07 20.33 9.63
N LYS A 303 2.00 21.00 10.09
CA LYS A 303 1.85 21.35 11.50
C LYS A 303 1.44 20.16 12.33
N GLU A 304 0.60 19.29 11.78
CA GLU A 304 0.05 18.12 12.48
C GLU A 304 0.92 16.87 12.30
N HIS A 305 1.66 16.78 11.20
CA HIS A 305 2.45 15.61 10.84
C HIS A 305 3.92 15.95 10.47
N PRO A 306 4.68 16.63 11.35
CA PRO A 306 6.05 17.07 11.05
C PRO A 306 7.03 15.93 10.75
N ASN A 307 6.95 14.78 11.44
CA ASN A 307 7.80 13.61 11.20
C ASN A 307 7.50 12.97 9.84
N ARG A 308 6.21 12.80 9.50
CA ARG A 308 5.82 12.33 8.17
C ARG A 308 6.38 13.22 7.07
N CYS A 309 6.18 14.53 7.20
CA CYS A 309 6.67 15.50 6.22
C CYS A 309 8.21 15.47 6.12
N ALA A 310 8.93 15.41 7.23
CA ALA A 310 10.39 15.30 7.24
C ALA A 310 10.89 14.02 6.55
N ASP A 311 10.29 12.87 6.86
CA ASP A 311 10.65 11.59 6.22
C ASP A 311 10.42 11.61 4.70
N ILE A 312 9.31 12.21 4.25
CA ILE A 312 9.02 12.37 2.83
C ILE A 312 10.08 13.24 2.15
N CYS A 313 10.47 14.37 2.75
CA CYS A 313 11.51 15.26 2.21
C CYS A 313 12.89 14.57 2.14
N ASP A 314 13.25 13.79 3.16
CA ASP A 314 14.49 13.01 3.18
C ASP A 314 14.53 11.98 2.05
N LEU A 315 13.42 11.26 1.85
CA LEU A 315 13.28 10.28 0.76
C LEU A 315 13.38 10.93 -0.62
N ILE A 316 12.72 12.08 -0.83
CA ILE A 316 12.81 12.82 -2.09
C ILE A 316 14.27 13.24 -2.33
N SER A 317 14.95 13.77 -1.31
CA SER A 317 16.35 14.22 -1.43
C SER A 317 17.31 13.07 -1.79
N ASN A 318 17.12 11.89 -1.18
CA ASN A 318 17.87 10.69 -1.51
C ASN A 318 17.61 10.23 -2.97
N ILE A 319 16.35 10.23 -3.41
CA ILE A 319 15.99 9.89 -4.79
C ILE A 319 16.64 10.86 -5.80
N LEU A 320 16.61 12.16 -5.53
CA LEU A 320 17.25 13.16 -6.39
C LEU A 320 18.75 12.93 -6.53
N SER A 321 19.42 12.59 -5.42
CA SER A 321 20.86 12.26 -5.41
C SER A 321 21.15 11.00 -6.23
N ASN A 322 20.29 9.97 -6.13
CA ASN A 322 20.41 8.73 -6.91
C ASN A 322 20.17 8.96 -8.41
N LEU A 323 19.20 9.81 -8.78
CA LEU A 323 18.93 10.14 -10.18
C LEU A 323 20.09 10.92 -10.82
N GLN A 324 20.73 11.83 -10.07
CA GLN A 324 21.89 12.59 -10.55
C GLN A 324 23.14 11.72 -10.73
N SER A 325 23.38 10.75 -9.85
CA SER A 325 24.54 9.85 -9.97
C SER A 325 24.45 8.86 -11.14
N ARG A 326 23.25 8.68 -11.72
CA ARG A 326 23.00 7.78 -12.86
C ARG A 326 22.83 8.51 -14.20
N SER A 327 22.75 9.84 -14.18
CA SER A 327 22.52 10.69 -15.36
C SER A 327 23.82 11.18 -15.99
#